data_AF-X1BY71-F1
#
_entry.id   AF-X1BY71-F1
#
_cell.length_a   1.000
_cell.length_b   1.000
_cell.length_c   1.000
_cell.angle_alpha   90.00
_cell.angle_beta   90.00
_cell.angle_gamma   90.00
#
_symmetry.space_group_name_H-M   'P 1'
#
loop_
_entity.id
_entity.type
_entity.pdbx_description
1 polymer ?
#
loop_
_entity_poly.entity_id
_entity_poly.type
_entity_poly.pdbx_seq_one_letter_code
_entity_poly.pdbx_strand_id
1 'polypeptide(L)'
;MAKAAQAFAYEKAAMCRDRIRLIERLDRRGTPDENVQPEVFAADPTQALEQLQNLLQTPEPVRIIEGIDVANIAGAEAVGSLVKFIDGKPFKSGYRRFKIKTVKGIDDYAMIAEVVKRRYKYALRGEELWPD
;
A
#
# COMPACT_ATOMS: atom_id res chain seq x y z
N MET A 1 5.83 0.99 25.42
CA MET A 1 5.13 -0.30 25.58
C MET A 1 5.00 -0.70 27.05
N ALA A 2 6.10 -0.95 27.79
CA ALA A 2 6.06 -1.40 29.19
C ALA A 2 5.24 -0.49 30.12
N LYS A 3 5.46 0.84 30.07
CA LYS A 3 4.67 1.82 30.84
C LYS A 3 3.16 1.82 30.53
N ALA A 4 2.78 1.55 29.28
CA ALA A 4 1.37 1.50 28.88
C ALA A 4 0.68 0.19 29.30
N ALA A 5 1.43 -0.92 29.28
CA ALA A 5 0.96 -2.22 29.79
C ALA A 5 0.79 -2.20 31.32
N GLN A 6 1.72 -1.56 32.04
CA GLN A 6 1.62 -1.34 33.49
C GLN A 6 0.41 -0.48 33.89
N ALA A 7 -0.08 0.37 32.98
CA ALA A 7 -1.27 1.21 33.18
C ALA A 7 -2.56 0.58 32.63
N PHE A 8 -2.58 -0.73 32.33
CA PHE A 8 -3.72 -1.45 31.73
C PHE A 8 -4.22 -0.87 30.39
N ALA A 9 -3.43 -0.02 29.72
CA ALA A 9 -3.75 0.58 28.44
C ALA A 9 -3.29 -0.33 27.28
N TYR A 10 -3.93 -1.49 27.15
CA TYR A 10 -3.53 -2.57 26.26
C TYR A 10 -3.50 -2.19 24.77
N GLU A 11 -4.42 -1.34 24.32
CA GLU A 11 -4.42 -0.83 22.93
C GLU A 11 -3.19 0.05 22.63
N LYS A 12 -2.82 0.94 23.57
CA LYS A 12 -1.61 1.76 23.43
C LYS A 12 -0.34 0.92 23.48
N ALA A 13 -0.32 -0.12 24.31
CA ALA A 13 0.79 -1.07 24.35
C ALA A 13 0.93 -1.85 23.03
N ALA A 14 -0.18 -2.29 22.43
CA ALA A 14 -0.22 -2.96 21.13
C ALA A 14 0.27 -2.03 20.02
N MET A 15 -0.22 -0.78 19.96
CA MET A 15 0.22 0.20 18.96
C MET A 15 1.72 0.51 19.07
N CYS A 16 2.26 0.66 20.28
CA CYS A 16 3.70 0.83 20.48
C CYS A 16 4.50 -0.40 20.02
N ARG A 17 4.02 -1.62 20.32
CA ARG A 17 4.67 -2.86 19.89
C ARG A 17 4.69 -2.97 18.37
N ASP A 18 3.57 -2.64 17.73
CA ASP A 18 3.43 -2.77 16.28
C ASP A 18 4.28 -1.72 15.55
N ARG A 19 4.39 -0.49 16.09
CA ARG A 19 5.37 0.50 15.64
C ARG A 19 6.82 0.06 15.82
N ILE A 20 7.18 -0.53 16.97
CA ILE A 20 8.53 -1.07 17.19
C ILE A 20 8.84 -2.17 16.18
N ARG A 21 7.91 -3.10 15.94
CA ARG A 21 8.06 -4.14 14.91
C ARG A 21 8.21 -3.56 13.50
N LEU A 22 7.58 -2.43 13.21
CA LEU A 22 7.69 -1.74 11.93
C LEU A 22 9.08 -1.10 11.76
N ILE A 23 9.64 -0.55 12.85
CA ILE A 23 11.00 -0.01 12.92
C ILE A 23 12.05 -1.13 12.87
N GLU A 24 11.84 -2.25 13.54
CA GLU A 24 12.73 -3.41 13.47
C GLU A 24 12.74 -4.06 12.07
N ARG A 25 11.63 -3.93 11.32
CA ARG A 25 11.54 -4.38 9.93
C ARG A 25 11.95 -3.32 8.91
N LEU A 26 12.23 -2.08 9.32
CA LEU A 26 12.75 -1.05 8.42
C LEU A 26 14.10 -1.49 7.82
N ASP A 27 14.90 -2.24 8.58
CA ASP A 27 16.15 -2.87 8.14
C ASP A 27 15.94 -4.06 7.18
N ARG A 28 14.69 -4.54 7.06
CA ARG A 28 14.25 -5.53 6.07
C ARG A 28 13.55 -4.90 4.87
N ARG A 29 13.57 -3.57 4.74
CA ARG A 29 13.36 -2.96 3.42
C ARG A 29 14.52 -3.47 2.57
N GLY A 30 14.22 -4.43 1.69
CA GLY A 30 15.22 -5.03 0.82
C GLY A 30 16.10 -3.92 0.26
N THR A 31 17.42 -4.13 0.32
CA THR A 31 18.32 -3.34 -0.49
C THR A 31 17.79 -3.38 -1.92
N PRO A 32 17.81 -2.26 -2.66
CA PRO A 32 17.27 -2.21 -4.03
C PRO A 32 17.75 -3.38 -4.90
N ASP A 33 18.91 -3.96 -4.60
CA ASP A 33 19.52 -5.09 -5.31
C ASP A 33 18.76 -6.42 -5.30
N GLU A 34 18.00 -6.78 -4.25
CA GLU A 34 17.48 -8.16 -4.14
C GLU A 34 16.20 -8.44 -4.96
N ASN A 35 15.60 -7.40 -5.56
CA ASN A 35 14.39 -7.54 -6.40
C ASN A 35 14.41 -6.67 -7.67
N VAL A 36 15.58 -6.20 -8.12
CA VAL A 36 15.71 -5.59 -9.45
C VAL A 36 15.57 -6.72 -10.46
N GLN A 37 14.43 -6.76 -11.15
CA GLN A 37 14.41 -7.36 -12.47
C GLN A 37 15.28 -6.46 -13.35
N PRO A 38 16.37 -6.96 -13.96
CA PRO A 38 17.28 -6.15 -14.77
C PRO A 38 16.62 -5.58 -16.05
N GLU A 39 15.33 -5.83 -16.30
CA GLU A 39 14.72 -5.69 -17.62
C GLU A 39 13.64 -4.60 -17.77
N VAL A 40 13.32 -3.74 -16.78
CA VAL A 40 12.14 -2.85 -16.93
C VAL A 40 12.35 -1.34 -16.68
N PHE A 41 13.47 -0.89 -16.11
CA PHE A 41 13.71 0.55 -15.99
C PHE A 41 15.05 0.95 -16.59
N ALA A 42 15.03 1.27 -17.88
CA ALA A 42 16.17 1.87 -18.59
C ALA A 42 16.48 3.30 -18.11
N ALA A 43 15.64 3.89 -17.26
CA ALA A 43 15.73 5.27 -16.80
C ALA A 43 15.50 5.38 -15.28
N ASP A 44 16.20 6.32 -14.66
CA ASP A 44 16.00 6.72 -13.26
C ASP A 44 14.58 7.30 -13.09
N PRO A 45 13.73 6.73 -12.22
CA PRO A 45 12.35 7.19 -12.04
C PRO A 45 12.26 8.57 -11.39
N THR A 46 13.35 9.11 -10.82
CA THR A 46 13.37 10.41 -10.14
C THR A 46 12.80 11.53 -11.00
N GLN A 47 13.25 11.64 -12.26
CA GLN A 47 12.76 12.68 -13.17
C GLN A 47 11.26 12.53 -13.47
N ALA A 48 10.76 11.29 -13.59
CA ALA A 48 9.34 11.03 -13.83
C ALA A 48 8.49 11.39 -12.59
N LEU A 49 8.99 11.15 -11.38
CA LEU A 49 8.31 11.53 -10.14
C LEU A 49 8.28 13.05 -9.95
N GLU A 50 9.35 13.77 -10.28
CA GLU A 50 9.37 15.23 -10.27
C GLU A 50 8.36 15.82 -11.26
N GLN A 51 8.28 15.25 -12.47
CA GLN A 51 7.27 15.64 -13.46
C GLN A 51 5.85 15.34 -12.96
N LEU A 52 5.63 14.19 -12.32
CA LEU A 52 4.34 13.82 -11.75
C LEU A 52 3.93 14.76 -10.61
N GLN A 53 4.85 15.11 -9.71
CA GLN A 53 4.62 16.09 -8.64
C GLN A 53 4.21 17.45 -9.23
N ASN A 54 4.93 17.93 -10.25
CA ASN A 54 4.62 19.19 -10.91
C ASN A 54 3.25 19.15 -11.61
N LEU A 55 2.90 18.01 -12.23
CA LEU A 55 1.61 17.82 -12.90
C LEU A 55 0.44 17.78 -11.92
N LEU A 56 0.59 17.08 -10.80
CA LEU A 56 -0.43 16.94 -9.76
C LEU A 56 -0.44 18.11 -8.77
N GLN A 57 0.54 19.00 -8.85
CA GLN A 57 0.73 20.16 -7.97
C GLN A 57 0.77 19.77 -6.48
N THR A 58 1.42 18.64 -6.16
CA THR A 58 1.53 18.18 -4.77
C THR A 58 2.59 19.00 -4.02
N PRO A 59 2.31 19.41 -2.76
CA PRO A 59 3.26 20.20 -1.98
C PRO A 59 4.50 19.38 -1.57
N GLU A 60 4.32 18.08 -1.36
CA GLU A 60 5.38 17.14 -1.01
C GLU A 60 5.71 16.23 -2.20
N PRO A 61 6.94 15.66 -2.25
CA PRO A 61 7.32 14.69 -3.27
C PRO A 61 6.41 13.45 -3.23
N VAL A 62 5.97 12.99 -4.41
CA VAL A 62 5.20 11.75 -4.55
C VAL A 62 6.14 10.55 -4.42
N ARG A 63 6.07 9.83 -3.31
CA ARG A 63 6.93 8.67 -3.02
C ARG A 63 6.19 7.35 -3.07
N ILE A 64 5.01 7.27 -2.46
CA ILE A 64 4.20 6.05 -2.33
C ILE A 64 3.03 6.14 -3.29
N ILE A 65 3.08 5.32 -4.34
CA ILE A 65 2.01 5.25 -5.35
C ILE A 65 1.32 3.89 -5.24
N GLU A 66 -0.01 3.88 -5.18
CA GLU A 66 -0.82 2.66 -5.20
C GLU A 66 -1.73 2.64 -6.42
N GLY A 67 -1.62 1.55 -7.19
CA GLY A 67 -2.52 1.29 -8.31
C GLY A 67 -3.52 0.22 -7.92
N ILE A 68 -4.80 0.46 -8.18
CA ILE A 68 -5.87 -0.51 -7.98
C ILE A 68 -6.47 -0.85 -9.34
N ASP A 69 -6.56 -2.13 -9.63
CA ASP A 69 -7.22 -2.67 -10.81
C ASP A 69 -8.30 -3.66 -10.39
N VAL A 70 -9.44 -3.69 -11.10
CA VAL A 70 -10.55 -4.60 -10.83
C VAL A 70 -10.86 -5.39 -12.09
N ALA A 71 -10.82 -6.70 -11.95
CA ALA A 71 -11.14 -7.64 -13.02
C ALA A 71 -12.42 -8.41 -12.71
N ASN A 72 -13.33 -8.42 -13.67
CA ASN A 72 -14.54 -9.22 -13.66
C ASN A 72 -14.39 -10.37 -14.64
N ILE A 73 -14.42 -11.60 -14.14
CA ILE A 73 -14.55 -12.77 -15.01
C ILE A 73 -16.05 -13.04 -15.11
N ALA A 74 -16.60 -13.00 -16.32
CA ALA A 74 -18.03 -13.16 -16.58
C ALA A 74 -18.55 -14.50 -16.02
N GLY A 75 -19.11 -14.46 -14.80
CA GLY A 75 -19.62 -15.63 -14.08
C GLY A 75 -18.72 -16.20 -12.96
N ALA A 76 -17.45 -15.76 -12.86
CA ALA A 76 -16.51 -16.21 -11.84
C ALA A 76 -15.95 -15.01 -11.06
N GLU A 77 -16.20 -15.00 -9.75
CA GLU A 77 -15.57 -14.15 -8.71
C GLU A 77 -14.82 -12.89 -9.17
N ALA A 78 -15.40 -11.71 -8.93
CA ALA A 78 -14.71 -10.44 -9.14
C ALA A 78 -13.52 -10.27 -8.19
N VAL A 79 -12.42 -9.71 -8.71
CA VAL A 79 -11.15 -9.56 -7.98
C VAL A 79 -10.59 -8.16 -8.18
N GLY A 80 -10.27 -7.49 -7.08
CA GLY A 80 -9.40 -6.32 -7.07
C GLY A 80 -7.94 -6.71 -6.84
N SER A 81 -7.01 -6.09 -7.55
CA SER A 81 -5.58 -6.17 -7.32
C SER A 81 -5.03 -4.81 -6.94
N LEU A 82 -4.05 -4.78 -6.04
CA LEU A 82 -3.36 -3.57 -5.62
C LEU A 82 -1.87 -3.78 -5.81
N VAL A 83 -1.25 -2.88 -6.57
CA VAL A 83 0.18 -2.75 -6.74
C VAL A 83 0.68 -1.52 -5.98
N LYS A 84 1.91 -1.59 -5.49
CA LYS A 84 2.52 -0.50 -4.72
C LYS A 84 3.89 -0.18 -5.28
N PHE A 85 4.18 1.10 -5.41
CA PHE A 85 5.50 1.63 -5.75
C PHE A 85 5.98 2.54 -4.63
N ILE A 86 7.28 2.48 -4.33
CA ILE A 86 7.95 3.37 -3.39
C ILE A 86 9.15 3.96 -4.11
N ASP A 87 9.23 5.28 -4.15
CA ASP A 87 10.27 6.04 -4.86
C ASP A 87 10.42 5.56 -6.32
N GLY A 88 9.28 5.35 -6.98
CA GLY A 88 9.21 4.91 -8.38
C GLY A 88 9.58 3.45 -8.62
N LYS A 89 9.92 2.68 -7.57
CA LYS A 89 10.31 1.27 -7.68
C LYS A 89 9.18 0.34 -7.20
N PRO A 90 8.95 -0.81 -7.86
CA PRO A 90 7.93 -1.77 -7.43
C PRO A 90 8.20 -2.30 -6.01
N PHE A 91 7.21 -2.19 -5.13
CA PHE A 91 7.25 -2.75 -3.77
C PHE A 91 6.34 -3.98 -3.67
N LYS A 92 6.84 -5.11 -4.18
CA LYS A 92 6.07 -6.37 -4.34
C LYS A 92 5.49 -6.91 -3.03
N SER A 93 6.18 -6.76 -1.90
CA SER A 93 5.68 -7.19 -0.59
C SER A 93 4.46 -6.38 -0.12
N GLY A 94 4.22 -5.21 -0.73
CA GLY A 94 3.02 -4.39 -0.54
C GLY A 94 1.85 -4.77 -1.45
N TYR A 95 2.01 -5.72 -2.37
CA TYR A 95 0.94 -6.10 -3.29
C TYR A 95 -0.17 -6.85 -2.55
N ARG A 96 -1.42 -6.63 -2.94
CA ARG A 96 -2.58 -7.28 -2.32
C ARG A 96 -3.59 -7.71 -3.38
N ARG A 97 -4.31 -8.79 -3.08
CA ARG A 97 -5.44 -9.26 -3.88
C ARG A 97 -6.69 -9.28 -3.00
N PHE A 98 -7.76 -8.71 -3.51
CA PHE A 98 -9.05 -8.58 -2.83
C PHE A 98 -10.09 -9.35 -3.64
N LYS A 99 -10.55 -10.47 -3.11
CA LYS A 99 -11.80 -11.07 -3.61
C LYS A 99 -12.96 -10.14 -3.23
N ILE A 100 -13.72 -9.69 -4.22
CA ILE A 100 -14.92 -8.88 -4.03
C ILE A 100 -16.01 -9.76 -3.39
N LYS A 101 -16.67 -9.25 -2.35
CA LYS A 101 -17.65 -10.05 -1.58
C LYS A 101 -19.04 -9.43 -1.52
N THR A 102 -19.13 -8.11 -1.62
CA THR A 102 -20.36 -7.38 -1.29
C THR A 102 -21.12 -6.90 -2.52
N VAL A 103 -20.44 -6.81 -3.66
CA VAL A 103 -21.02 -6.36 -4.93
C VAL A 103 -21.64 -7.55 -5.67
N LYS A 104 -22.88 -7.39 -6.14
CA LYS A 104 -23.58 -8.37 -6.97
C LYS A 104 -23.60 -7.88 -8.41
N GLY A 105 -23.26 -8.77 -9.36
CA GLY A 105 -23.17 -8.40 -10.76
C GLY A 105 -21.88 -7.66 -11.11
N ILE A 106 -21.86 -7.04 -12.28
CA ILE A 106 -20.72 -6.28 -12.82
C ILE A 106 -20.95 -4.81 -12.49
N ASP A 107 -20.22 -4.29 -11.51
CA ASP A 107 -20.24 -2.88 -11.09
C ASP A 107 -18.86 -2.48 -10.58
N ASP A 108 -18.03 -1.95 -11.48
CA ASP A 108 -16.63 -1.62 -11.20
C ASP A 108 -16.51 -0.51 -10.15
N TYR A 109 -17.43 0.45 -10.14
CA TYR A 109 -17.41 1.54 -9.17
C TYR A 109 -17.62 1.01 -7.75
N ALA A 110 -18.62 0.15 -7.56
CA ALA A 110 -18.87 -0.48 -6.27
C ALA A 110 -17.71 -1.39 -5.85
N MET A 111 -17.07 -2.08 -6.80
CA MET A 111 -15.93 -2.96 -6.51
C MET A 111 -14.68 -2.17 -6.10
N ILE A 112 -14.34 -1.10 -6.82
CA ILE A 112 -13.25 -0.19 -6.46
C ILE A 112 -13.52 0.39 -5.06
N ALA A 113 -14.74 0.84 -4.79
CA ALA A 113 -15.12 1.36 -3.48
C ALA A 113 -14.93 0.32 -2.35
N GLU A 114 -15.27 -0.96 -2.59
CA GLU A 114 -15.03 -2.04 -1.64
C GLU A 114 -13.52 -2.21 -1.37
N VAL A 115 -12.70 -2.24 -2.42
CA VAL A 115 -11.24 -2.41 -2.33
C VAL A 115 -10.60 -1.25 -1.57
N VAL A 116 -10.91 -0.01 -1.96
CA VAL A 116 -10.44 1.24 -1.32
C VAL A 116 -10.78 1.24 0.18
N LYS A 117 -12.04 0.96 0.53
CA LYS A 117 -12.50 0.92 1.92
C LYS A 117 -11.73 -0.13 2.73
N ARG A 118 -11.50 -1.31 2.17
CA ARG A 118 -10.80 -2.41 2.84
C ARG A 118 -9.30 -2.14 2.97
N ARG A 119 -8.67 -1.57 1.95
CA ARG A 119 -7.25 -1.20 1.96
C ARG A 119 -6.95 -0.12 3.00
N TYR A 120 -7.67 1.00 2.96
CA TYR A 120 -7.37 2.15 3.82
C TYR A 120 -7.86 2.00 5.25
N LYS A 121 -8.70 1.00 5.55
CA LYS A 121 -9.00 0.61 6.93
C LYS A 121 -7.73 0.25 7.73
N TYR A 122 -6.72 -0.35 7.11
CA TYR A 122 -5.45 -0.67 7.76
C TYR A 122 -4.55 0.56 7.92
N ALA A 123 -4.59 1.47 6.94
CA ALA A 123 -3.86 2.74 7.04
C ALA A 123 -4.41 3.64 8.17
N LEU A 124 -5.74 3.70 8.32
CA LEU A 124 -6.40 4.38 9.44
C LEU A 124 -6.01 3.83 10.81
N ARG A 125 -5.67 2.54 10.90
CA ARG A 125 -5.21 1.88 12.14
C ARG A 125 -3.72 2.05 12.38
N GLY A 126 -2.98 2.65 11.45
CA GLY A 126 -1.53 2.80 11.51
C GLY A 126 -0.77 1.49 11.26
N GLU A 127 -1.43 0.47 10.69
CA GLU A 127 -0.81 -0.83 10.36
C GLU A 127 -0.09 -0.79 9.00
N GLU A 128 -0.52 0.09 8.10
CA GLU A 128 0.10 0.33 6.79
C GLU A 128 0.23 1.85 6.53
N LEU A 129 1.13 2.23 5.62
CA LEU A 129 1.29 3.63 5.20
C LEU A 129 0.16 4.05 4.23
N TRP A 130 -0.11 5.35 4.20
CA TRP A 130 -0.93 5.99 3.17
C TRP A 130 -0.11 6.14 1.87
N PRO A 131 -0.74 6.06 0.69
CA PRO A 131 -0.16 6.60 -0.52
C PRO A 131 -0.09 8.13 -0.45
N ASP A 132 0.79 8.71 -1.25
CA ASP A 132 0.96 10.16 -1.40
C ASP A 132 0.00 10.73 -2.46
#